data_AF-A0A959NRD1-F1
#
_entry.id   AF-A0A959NRD1-F1
#
_cell.length_a   1.000
_cell.length_b   1.000
_cell.length_c   1.000
_cell.angle_alpha   90.00
_cell.angle_beta   90.00
_cell.angle_gamma   90.00
#
_symmetry.space_group_name_H-M   'P 1'
#
loop_
_entity.id
_entity.type
_entity.pdbx_description
1 polymer ?
#
loop_
_entity_poly.entity_id
_entity_poly.type
_entity_poly.pdbx_seq_one_letter_code
_entity_poly.pdbx_strand_id
1 'polypeptide(L)'
;MFNNTFLLRFPIIVILIAHSVGGMFNGGITDFGNLYLNEVGFAPFGIILAWAIKLSHLAAAICLLTNKYVKLAGWITIFIFIMGIIMVHFQEGWFVVGGGRNGVEFNFLLIFTIFYIMYPNLFLKQIANR
;
A
#
# COMPACT_ATOMS: atom_id res chain seq x y z
N MET A 1 -16.86 13.63 1.43
CA MET A 1 -16.63 12.17 1.43
C MET A 1 -16.73 11.60 0.03
N PHE A 2 -17.81 11.89 -0.69
CA PHE A 2 -18.01 11.54 -2.11
C PHE A 2 -17.52 12.70 -2.99
N ASN A 3 -16.45 12.46 -3.76
CA ASN A 3 -15.89 13.37 -4.75
C ASN A 3 -15.44 12.54 -5.96
N ASN A 4 -14.89 13.18 -6.99
CA ASN A 4 -14.43 12.54 -8.22
C ASN A 4 -13.37 11.42 -8.03
N THR A 5 -12.75 11.30 -6.84
CA THR A 5 -11.81 10.21 -6.52
C THR A 5 -12.40 9.11 -5.64
N PHE A 6 -13.67 9.22 -5.21
CA PHE A 6 -14.26 8.27 -4.27
C PHE A 6 -14.29 6.84 -4.81
N LEU A 7 -14.59 6.66 -6.10
CA LEU A 7 -14.61 5.35 -6.76
C LEU A 7 -13.26 4.63 -6.73
N LEU A 8 -12.15 5.38 -6.65
CA LEU A 8 -10.81 4.81 -6.48
C LEU A 8 -10.44 4.67 -5.01
N ARG A 9 -10.83 5.63 -4.16
CA ARG A 9 -10.56 5.58 -2.72
C ARG A 9 -11.23 4.39 -2.05
N PHE A 10 -12.48 4.09 -2.37
CA PHE A 10 -13.24 3.02 -1.74
C PHE A 10 -12.57 1.63 -1.87
N PRO A 11 -12.23 1.13 -3.07
CA PRO A 11 -11.54 -0.17 -3.19
C PRO A 11 -10.17 -0.16 -2.51
N ILE A 12 -9.40 0.95 -2.58
CA ILE A 12 -8.12 1.06 -1.88
C ILE A 12 -8.32 0.94 -0.37
N ILE A 13 -9.33 1.60 0.21
CA ILE A 13 -9.66 1.48 1.65
C ILE A 13 -9.93 0.02 2.02
N VAL A 14 -10.77 -0.67 1.23
CA VAL A 14 -11.10 -2.09 1.47
C VAL A 14 -9.85 -2.97 1.43
N ILE A 15 -9.01 -2.79 0.41
CA ILE A 15 -7.76 -3.54 0.25
C ILE A 15 -6.82 -3.30 1.44
N LEU A 16 -6.59 -2.04 1.82
CA LEU A 16 -5.70 -1.69 2.93
C LEU A 16 -6.18 -2.29 4.25
N ILE A 17 -7.50 -2.27 4.51
CA ILE A 17 -8.09 -2.88 5.71
C ILE A 17 -7.94 -4.39 5.65
N ALA A 18 -8.38 -5.06 4.58
CA ALA A 18 -8.34 -6.51 4.46
C ALA A 18 -6.91 -7.06 4.59
N HIS A 19 -5.95 -6.42 3.91
CA HIS A 19 -4.54 -6.81 3.95
C HIS A 19 -3.87 -6.53 5.32
N SER A 20 -4.40 -5.59 6.10
CA SER A 20 -3.83 -5.25 7.41
C SER A 20 -4.43 -6.06 8.54
N VAL A 21 -5.77 -6.09 8.61
CA VAL A 21 -6.52 -6.67 9.72
C VAL A 21 -6.39 -8.20 9.75
N GLY A 22 -6.37 -8.88 8.60
CA GLY A 22 -6.26 -10.34 8.58
C GLY A 22 -5.00 -10.87 9.29
N GLY A 23 -3.86 -10.19 9.09
CA GLY A 23 -2.58 -10.54 9.72
C GLY A 23 -2.54 -10.31 11.24
N MET A 24 -3.41 -9.44 11.77
CA MET A 24 -3.46 -9.10 13.21
C MET A 24 -4.04 -10.24 14.05
N PHE A 25 -4.90 -11.08 13.45
CA PHE A 25 -5.62 -12.13 14.17
C PHE A 25 -5.05 -13.54 13.96
N ASN A 26 -4.12 -13.73 13.02
CA ASN A 26 -3.55 -15.04 12.70
C ASN A 26 -2.05 -15.15 12.99
N GLY A 27 -1.45 -14.15 13.65
CA GLY A 27 -0.01 -14.13 13.96
C GLY A 27 0.90 -13.69 12.80
N GLY A 28 0.36 -13.50 11.60
CA GLY A 28 1.16 -13.24 10.40
C GLY A 28 2.01 -11.97 10.45
N ILE A 29 1.63 -10.95 11.22
CA ILE A 29 2.46 -9.75 11.42
C ILE A 29 3.70 -10.07 12.28
N THR A 30 3.50 -10.84 13.35
CA THR A 30 4.58 -11.28 14.23
C THR A 30 5.55 -12.19 13.46
N ASP A 31 5.03 -13.11 12.67
CA ASP A 31 5.84 -14.01 11.83
C ASP A 31 6.61 -13.23 10.76
N PHE A 32 5.98 -12.26 10.09
CA PHE A 32 6.69 -11.41 9.13
C PHE A 32 7.83 -10.61 9.80
N GLY A 33 7.62 -10.12 11.02
CA GLY A 33 8.64 -9.44 11.79
C GLY A 33 9.80 -10.36 12.21
N ASN A 34 9.47 -11.52 12.77
CA ASN A 34 10.45 -12.46 13.33
C ASN A 34 11.17 -13.31 12.30
N LEU A 35 10.43 -13.90 11.36
CA LEU A 35 10.94 -14.91 10.44
C LEU A 35 11.47 -14.31 9.13
N TYR A 36 11.09 -13.07 8.80
CA TYR A 36 11.53 -12.42 7.57
C TYR A 36 12.32 -11.13 7.85
N LEU A 37 11.70 -10.11 8.47
CA LEU A 37 12.35 -8.79 8.61
C LEU A 37 13.64 -8.87 9.45
N ASN A 38 13.64 -9.63 10.55
CA ASN A 38 14.85 -9.82 11.33
C ASN A 38 15.96 -10.51 10.53
N GLU A 39 15.63 -11.55 9.76
CA GLU A 39 16.58 -12.30 8.93
C GLU A 39 17.21 -11.47 7.81
N VAL A 40 16.46 -10.52 7.23
CA VAL A 40 16.97 -9.63 6.17
C VAL A 40 17.65 -8.36 6.70
N GLY A 41 17.93 -8.29 8.01
CA GLY A 41 18.80 -7.27 8.61
C GLY A 41 18.10 -6.21 9.46
N PHE A 42 16.81 -6.34 9.75
CA PHE A 42 16.10 -5.41 10.65
C PHE A 42 16.09 -5.85 12.11
N ALA A 43 16.79 -6.94 12.47
CA ALA A 43 16.88 -7.37 13.86
C ALA A 43 17.51 -6.28 14.76
N PRO A 44 17.00 -6.07 15.99
CA PRO A 44 15.86 -6.74 16.64
C PRO A 44 14.51 -6.04 16.42
N PHE A 45 14.42 -5.11 15.48
CA PHE A 45 13.27 -4.23 15.26
C PHE A 45 12.23 -4.76 14.27
N GLY A 46 12.39 -5.97 13.72
CA GLY A 46 11.51 -6.51 12.68
C GLY A 46 10.03 -6.55 13.07
N ILE A 47 9.69 -6.94 14.31
CA ILE A 47 8.31 -6.93 14.80
C ILE A 47 7.75 -5.50 14.83
N ILE A 48 8.50 -4.54 15.37
CA ILE A 48 8.08 -3.14 15.47
C ILE A 48 7.83 -2.57 14.07
N LEU A 49 8.73 -2.86 13.13
CA LEU A 49 8.61 -2.42 11.75
C LEU A 49 7.40 -3.07 11.04
N ALA A 50 7.16 -4.36 11.24
CA ALA A 50 5.99 -5.06 10.70
C ALA A 50 4.68 -4.42 11.18
N TRP A 51 4.57 -4.14 12.48
CA TRP A 51 3.40 -3.45 13.04
C TRP A 51 3.27 -2.01 12.54
N ALA A 52 4.39 -1.26 12.46
CA ALA A 52 4.37 0.10 11.93
C ALA A 52 3.85 0.14 10.49
N ILE A 53 4.28 -0.80 9.64
CA ILE A 53 3.78 -0.96 8.27
C ILE A 53 2.26 -1.19 8.27
N LYS A 54 1.76 -2.15 9.05
CA LYS A 54 0.33 -2.51 9.05
C LYS A 54 -0.56 -1.41 9.66
N LEU A 55 -0.11 -0.76 10.73
CA LEU A 55 -0.81 0.38 11.33
C LEU A 55 -0.82 1.60 10.39
N SER A 56 0.26 1.83 9.63
CA SER A 56 0.28 2.91 8.64
C SER A 56 -0.77 2.72 7.53
N HIS A 57 -1.03 1.47 7.11
CA HIS A 57 -2.09 1.17 6.14
C HIS A 57 -3.49 1.40 6.71
N LEU A 58 -3.73 1.08 7.98
CA LEU A 58 -5.01 1.43 8.65
C LEU A 58 -5.18 2.95 8.78
N ALA A 59 -4.12 3.66 9.17
CA ALA A 59 -4.14 5.12 9.22
C ALA A 59 -4.41 5.73 7.83
N ALA A 60 -3.80 5.17 6.77
CA ALA A 60 -4.05 5.58 5.40
C ALA A 60 -5.50 5.30 4.97
N ALA A 61 -6.08 4.16 5.35
CA ALA A 61 -7.50 3.86 5.11
C ALA A 61 -8.43 4.91 5.76
N ILE A 62 -8.15 5.33 7.00
CA ILE A 62 -8.91 6.40 7.69
C ILE A 62 -8.74 7.75 6.97
N CYS A 63 -7.51 8.09 6.57
CA CYS A 63 -7.21 9.31 5.82
C CYS A 63 -7.95 9.35 4.48
N LEU A 64 -7.95 8.23 3.74
CA LEU A 64 -8.68 8.07 2.49
C LEU A 64 -10.19 8.10 2.70
N LEU A 65 -10.72 7.52 3.78
CA LEU A 65 -12.15 7.54 4.10
C LEU A 65 -12.64 8.96 4.37
N THR A 66 -11.91 9.68 5.23
CA THR A 66 -12.22 11.06 5.63
C THR A 66 -11.81 12.11 4.60
N ASN A 67 -11.03 11.72 3.59
CA ASN A 67 -10.42 12.61 2.60
C ASN A 67 -9.53 13.69 3.25
N LYS A 68 -8.90 13.37 4.39
CA LYS A 68 -7.96 14.24 5.11
C LYS A 68 -6.55 13.65 5.05
N TYR A 69 -5.53 14.50 4.97
CA TYR A 69 -4.12 14.10 4.91
C TYR A 69 -3.77 13.08 3.79
N VAL A 70 -4.59 13.00 2.72
CA VAL A 70 -4.48 12.02 1.65
C VAL A 70 -3.08 12.00 1.01
N LYS A 71 -2.46 13.16 0.82
CA LYS A 71 -1.10 13.25 0.25
C LYS A 71 -0.03 12.65 1.15
N LEU A 72 -0.09 12.93 2.46
CA LEU A 72 0.87 12.40 3.41
C LEU A 72 0.72 10.88 3.55
N ALA A 73 -0.52 10.42 3.77
CA ALA A 73 -0.83 9.00 3.82
C ALA A 73 -0.43 8.28 2.52
N GLY A 74 -0.74 8.87 1.37
CA GLY A 74 -0.43 8.31 0.06
C GLY A 74 1.07 8.14 -0.17
N TRP A 75 1.90 9.13 0.15
CA TRP A 75 3.36 9.01 0.02
C TRP A 75 3.94 7.93 0.92
N ILE A 76 3.49 7.83 2.18
CA ILE A 76 3.92 6.78 3.11
C ILE A 76 3.55 5.39 2.55
N THR A 77 2.29 5.23 2.10
CA THR A 77 1.83 3.95 1.54
C THR A 77 2.56 3.58 0.25
N ILE A 78 2.82 4.55 -0.65
CA ILE A 78 3.61 4.32 -1.87
C ILE A 78 5.03 3.86 -1.52
N PHE A 79 5.69 4.52 -0.56
CA PHE A 79 7.03 4.11 -0.12
C PHE A 79 7.03 2.67 0.38
N ILE A 80 6.04 2.27 1.18
CA ILE A 80 5.91 0.90 1.67
C ILE A 80 5.68 -0.10 0.54
N PHE A 81 4.84 0.21 -0.45
CA PHE A 81 4.65 -0.67 -1.60
C PHE A 81 5.91 -0.80 -2.46
N ILE A 82 6.68 0.27 -2.63
CA ILE A 82 7.98 0.22 -3.32
C ILE A 82 8.94 -0.69 -2.54
N MET A 83 9.04 -0.54 -1.22
CA MET A 83 9.87 -1.42 -0.40
C MET A 83 9.39 -2.88 -0.44
N GLY A 84 8.08 -3.11 -0.43
CA GLY A 84 7.50 -4.45 -0.60
C GLY A 84 7.87 -5.07 -1.94
N ILE A 85 7.87 -4.28 -3.03
CA ILE A 85 8.35 -4.73 -4.34
C ILE A 85 9.82 -5.14 -4.23
N ILE A 86 10.69 -4.24 -3.76
CA ILE A 86 12.14 -4.47 -3.73
C ILE A 86 12.49 -5.69 -2.88
N MET A 87 11.87 -5.81 -1.71
CA MET A 87 12.25 -6.82 -0.72
C MET A 87 11.59 -8.17 -0.97
N VAL A 88 10.32 -8.18 -1.39
CA VAL A 88 9.49 -9.40 -1.41
C VAL A 88 9.10 -9.82 -2.82
N HIS A 89 8.53 -8.90 -3.60
CA HIS A 89 7.79 -9.29 -4.82
C HIS A 89 8.63 -9.31 -6.10
N PHE A 90 9.73 -8.56 -6.17
CA PHE A 90 10.51 -8.42 -7.40
C PHE A 90 11.09 -9.76 -7.87
N GLN A 91 11.57 -10.59 -6.93
CA GLN A 91 12.10 -11.93 -7.22
C GLN A 91 11.04 -12.91 -7.75
N GLU A 92 9.76 -12.66 -7.46
CA GLU A 92 8.63 -13.50 -7.90
C GLU A 92 8.13 -13.10 -9.31
N GLY A 93 8.70 -12.06 -9.91
CA GLY A 93 8.33 -11.57 -11.24
C GLY A 93 7.05 -10.71 -11.24
N TRP A 94 6.30 -10.75 -12.34
CA TRP A 94 5.18 -9.82 -12.56
C TRP A 94 3.85 -10.30 -11.95
N PHE A 95 3.50 -11.56 -12.13
CA PHE A 95 2.13 -12.04 -11.97
C PHE A 95 1.76 -12.40 -10.52
N VAL A 96 0.56 -12.00 -10.09
CA VAL A 96 -0.05 -12.43 -8.82
C VAL A 96 -0.82 -13.74 -9.00
N VAL A 97 -1.34 -14.01 -10.20
CA VAL A 97 -2.07 -15.24 -10.55
C VAL A 97 -1.87 -15.60 -12.03
N GLY A 98 -1.96 -16.89 -12.37
CA GLY A 98 -1.86 -17.40 -13.74
C GLY A 98 -0.42 -17.73 -14.12
N GLY A 99 0.31 -16.74 -14.63
CA GLY A 99 1.72 -16.88 -15.08
C GLY A 99 2.76 -16.86 -13.96
N GLY A 100 2.33 -16.78 -12.70
CA GLY A 100 3.16 -16.67 -11.51
C GLY A 100 2.31 -16.51 -10.26
N ARG A 101 2.96 -16.21 -9.13
CA ARG A 101 2.30 -15.89 -7.86
C ARG A 101 3.09 -14.80 -7.15
N ASN A 102 2.41 -14.00 -6.32
CA ASN A 102 3.06 -13.03 -5.42
C ASN A 102 3.94 -11.97 -6.15
N GLY A 103 3.75 -11.74 -7.45
CA GLY A 103 4.51 -10.77 -8.23
C GLY A 103 4.13 -9.30 -8.02
N VAL A 104 4.70 -8.43 -8.85
CA VAL A 104 4.68 -6.97 -8.71
C VAL A 104 3.37 -6.29 -9.16
N GLU A 105 2.57 -6.92 -10.04
CA GLU A 105 1.47 -6.24 -10.75
C GLU A 105 0.45 -5.53 -9.83
N PHE A 106 0.13 -6.12 -8.68
CA PHE A 106 -0.82 -5.53 -7.76
C PHE A 106 -0.25 -4.30 -7.05
N ASN A 107 1.00 -4.34 -6.59
CA ASN A 107 1.66 -3.16 -6.01
C ASN A 107 1.80 -2.05 -7.05
N PHE A 108 2.13 -2.38 -8.30
CA PHE A 108 2.16 -1.42 -9.40
C PHE A 108 0.80 -0.71 -9.55
N LEU A 109 -0.30 -1.46 -9.63
CA LEU A 109 -1.65 -0.90 -9.71
C LEU A 109 -1.97 0.02 -8.52
N LEU A 110 -1.65 -0.42 -7.30
CA LEU A 110 -1.92 0.34 -6.09
C LEU A 110 -1.14 1.66 -6.04
N ILE A 111 0.15 1.65 -6.40
CA ILE A 111 1.00 2.84 -6.41
C ILE A 111 0.40 3.91 -7.33
N PHE A 112 0.10 3.56 -8.58
CA PHE A 112 -0.43 4.53 -9.54
C PHE A 112 -1.85 4.98 -9.19
N THR A 113 -2.68 4.10 -8.62
CA THR A 113 -4.02 4.47 -8.17
C THR A 113 -3.97 5.47 -7.01
N ILE A 114 -3.11 5.23 -6.01
CA ILE A 114 -2.92 6.15 -4.88
C ILE A 114 -2.35 7.48 -5.38
N PHE A 115 -1.38 7.44 -6.29
CA PHE A 115 -0.81 8.65 -6.88
C PHE A 115 -1.88 9.50 -7.58
N TYR A 116 -2.76 8.88 -8.36
CA TYR A 116 -3.88 9.59 -8.98
C TYR A 116 -4.86 10.17 -7.93
N ILE A 117 -5.19 9.42 -6.87
CA ILE A 117 -6.03 9.91 -5.77
C ILE A 117 -5.42 11.16 -5.12
N MET A 118 -4.09 11.24 -5.00
CA MET A 118 -3.38 12.40 -4.43
C MET A 118 -3.42 13.63 -5.34
N TYR A 119 -3.46 13.42 -6.66
CA TYR A 119 -3.36 14.46 -7.68
C TYR A 119 -4.38 14.25 -8.82
N PRO A 120 -5.70 14.30 -8.56
CA PRO A 120 -6.73 13.93 -9.54
C PRO A 120 -6.78 14.84 -10.78
N ASN A 121 -6.24 16.06 -10.68
CA ASN A 121 -6.25 17.05 -11.74
C ASN A 121 -4.90 17.18 -12.47
N LEU A 122 -3.93 16.30 -12.19
CA LEU A 122 -2.57 16.42 -12.73
C LEU A 122 -2.54 16.50 -14.27
N PHE A 123 -3.43 15.75 -14.94
CA PHE A 123 -3.51 15.69 -16.39
C PHE A 123 -4.58 16.60 -17.01
N LEU A 124 -5.46 17.21 -16.19
CA LEU A 124 -6.52 18.10 -16.70
C LEU A 124 -6.00 19.51 -17.02
N LYS A 125 -4.86 19.91 -16.43
CA LYS A 125 -4.29 21.26 -16.62
C LYS A 125 -3.72 21.50 -18.03
N GLN A 126 -3.60 20.46 -18.88
CA GLN A 126 -3.05 20.56 -20.23
C GLN A 126 -4.09 20.86 -21.32
N ILE A 127 -5.39 20.63 -21.07
CA ILE A 127 -6.44 20.80 -22.10
C ILE A 127 -6.97 22.24 -22.13
N ALA A 128 -6.93 22.96 -21.01
CA ALA A 128 -7.43 24.34 -20.94
C ALA A 128 -6.46 25.41 -21.49
N ASN A 129 -5.23 25.02 -21.83
CA ASN A 129 -4.19 25.90 -22.39
C ASN A 129 -3.81 25.51 -23.84
N ARG A 130 -4.65 24.72 -24.52
CA ARG A 130 -4.54 24.43 -25.96
C ARG A 130 -5.72 25.01 -26.70
#